data_AF-A0AAE4VN00-F1
#
_entry.id   AF-A0AAE4VN00-F1
#
_cell.length_a   1.000
_cell.length_b   1.000
_cell.length_c   1.000
_cell.angle_alpha   90.00
_cell.angle_beta   90.00
_cell.angle_gamma   90.00
#
_symmetry.space_group_name_H-M   'P 1'
#
loop_
_entity.id
_entity.type
_entity.pdbx_description
1 polymer ?
#
loop_
_entity_poly.entity_id
_entity_poly.type
_entity_poly.pdbx_seq_one_letter_code
_entity_poly.pdbx_strand_id
1 'polypeptide(L)' 'MISHGNGLLVIPENKVPEFKKLLVWDYEGEDSQVIASFMREYCWKH' A
#
# COMPACT_ATOMS: atom_id res chain seq x y z
N MET A 1 22.76 9.06 9.91
CA MET A 1 22.07 8.45 8.75
C MET A 1 20.78 9.23 8.58
N ILE A 2 20.80 10.19 7.65
CA ILE A 2 19.72 11.15 7.46
C ILE A 2 18.49 10.33 7.04
N SER A 3 17.40 10.44 7.80
CA SER A 3 16.13 9.82 7.45
C SER A 3 15.70 10.44 6.11
N HIS A 4 15.98 9.76 5.00
CA HIS A 4 15.42 10.12 3.72
C HIS A 4 13.91 9.92 3.88
N GLY A 5 13.17 11.03 4.07
CA GLY A 5 11.72 11.02 4.04
C GLY A 5 11.30 10.53 2.66
N ASN A 6 11.12 9.22 2.54
CA ASN A 6 11.06 8.45 1.29
C ASN A 6 9.75 8.62 0.52
N GLY A 7 9.17 9.82 0.53
CA GLY A 7 7.89 10.12 -0.09
C GLY A 7 6.71 9.89 0.84
N LEU A 8 5.64 10.65 0.60
CA LEU A 8 4.38 10.50 1.29
C LEU A 8 3.62 9.33 0.64
N LEU A 9 3.37 8.26 1.38
CA LEU A 9 2.49 7.20 0.93
C LEU A 9 1.04 7.68 1.04
N VAL A 10 0.43 8.03 -0.10
CA VAL A 10 -0.94 8.54 -0.16
C VAL A 10 -1.82 7.51 -0.82
N ILE A 11 -2.77 6.96 -0.07
CA ILE A 11 -3.79 6.06 -0.64
C ILE A 11 -4.89 6.95 -1.24
N PRO A 12 -5.15 6.90 -2.55
CA PRO A 12 -6.20 7.71 -3.14
C PRO A 12 -7.58 7.19 -2.69
N GLU A 13 -8.52 8.11 -2.46
CA GLU A 13 -9.82 7.82 -1.83
C GLU A 13 -10.59 6.70 -2.56
N ASN A 14 -10.59 6.72 -3.89
CA ASN A 14 -11.24 5.72 -4.73
C ASN A 14 -10.64 4.30 -4.59
N LYS A 15 -9.42 4.18 -4.07
CA LYS A 15 -8.68 2.92 -3.88
C LYS A 15 -8.67 2.42 -2.44
N VAL A 16 -9.17 3.22 -1.49
CA VAL A 16 -9.35 2.83 -0.08
C VAL A 16 -10.15 1.54 0.10
N PRO A 17 -11.29 1.29 -0.58
CA PRO A 17 -12.04 0.06 -0.39
C PRO A 17 -11.30 -1.19 -0.89
N GLU A 18 -10.51 -1.06 -1.97
CA GLU A 18 -9.65 -2.16 -2.46
C GLU A 18 -8.50 -2.42 -1.49
N PHE A 19 -7.83 -1.37 -1.02
CA PHE A 19 -6.75 -1.47 -0.04
C PHE A 19 -7.19 -2.18 1.25
N LYS A 20 -8.38 -1.84 1.78
CA LYS A 20 -8.92 -2.50 2.98
C LYS A 20 -9.13 -4.00 2.78
N LYS A 21 -9.58 -4.44 1.61
CA LYS A 21 -9.75 -5.87 1.30
C LYS A 21 -8.41 -6.58 1.26
N LEU A 22 -7.42 -5.96 0.59
CA LEU A 22 -6.06 -6.50 0.50
C LEU A 22 -5.40 -6.61 1.88
N LEU A 23 -5.65 -5.64 2.78
CA LEU A 23 -5.16 -5.73 4.16
C LEU A 23 -5.77 -6.91 4.91
N VAL A 24 -7.08 -7.12 4.80
CA VAL A 24 -7.74 -8.26 5.46
C VAL A 24 -7.16 -9.58 4.95
N TRP A 25 -7.01 -9.72 3.63
CA TRP A 25 -6.39 -10.90 3.02
C TRP A 25 -4.95 -11.13 3.49
N ASP A 26 -4.13 -10.09 3.56
CA ASP A 26 -2.76 -10.16 4.07
C ASP A 26 -2.72 -10.69 5.52
N TYR A 27 -3.63 -10.24 6.39
CA TYR A 27 -3.76 -10.78 7.76
C TYR A 27 -4.24 -12.23 7.82
N GLU A 28 -5.01 -12.68 6.83
CA GLU A 28 -5.48 -14.07 6.73
C GLU A 28 -4.41 -15.03 6.18
N GLY A 29 -3.20 -14.52 5.87
CA GLY A 29 -2.07 -15.32 5.41
C GLY A 29 -1.99 -15.47 3.89
N GLU A 30 -2.72 -14.64 3.14
CA GLU A 30 -2.54 -14.50 1.69
C GLU A 30 -1.20 -13.83 1.36
N ASP A 31 -0.79 -13.88 0.10
CA ASP A 31 0.51 -13.42 -0.35
C ASP A 31 0.68 -11.90 -0.20
N SER A 32 1.55 -11.48 0.73
CA SER A 32 1.87 -10.08 0.99
C SER A 32 2.48 -9.32 -0.20
N GLN A 33 2.87 -10.00 -1.29
CA GLN A 33 3.35 -9.31 -2.49
C GLN A 33 2.21 -8.59 -3.20
N VAL A 34 0.96 -9.04 -3.03
CA VAL A 34 -0.21 -8.40 -3.65
C VAL A 34 -0.42 -7.00 -3.09
N ILE A 35 -0.45 -6.84 -1.77
CA ILE A 35 -0.60 -5.52 -1.13
C ILE A 35 0.64 -4.64 -1.35
N ALA A 36 1.84 -5.23 -1.33
CA ALA A 36 3.07 -4.49 -1.62
C ALA A 36 3.11 -3.95 -3.05
N SER A 37 2.64 -4.72 -4.03
CA SER A 37 2.54 -4.29 -5.43
C SER A 37 1.50 -3.20 -5.60
N PHE A 38 0.34 -3.35 -4.96
CA PHE A 38 -0.71 -2.33 -4.95
C PHE A 38 -0.22 -1.00 -4.36
N MET A 39 0.50 -1.03 -3.24
CA MET A 39 1.04 0.18 -2.61
C MET A 39 2.06 0.89 -3.50
N ARG A 40 2.92 0.14 -4.21
CA ARG A 40 3.88 0.72 -5.16
C ARG A 40 3.20 1.33 -6.38
N GLU A 41 2.16 0.69 -6.90
CA GLU A 41 1.48 1.13 -8.14
C GLU A 41 0.54 2.32 -7.89
N TYR A 42 -0.21 2.30 -6.78
CA TYR A 42 -1.28 3.28 -6.54
C TYR A 42 -1.00 4.29 -5.44
N CYS A 43 -0.13 3.98 -4.48
CA CYS A 43 0.06 4.80 -3.28
C CYS A 43 1.37 5.61 -3.27
N TRP A 44 2.26 5.34 -4.22
CA TRP A 44 3.50 6.10 -4.38
C TRP A 44 3.25 7.37 -5.22
N LYS A 45 3.21 8.53 -4.57
CA LYS A 45 3.27 9.83 -5.27
C LYS A 45 4.69 10.37 -5.24
N HIS A 46 5.21 10.74 -6.42
CA HIS A 46 6.43 11.53 -6.57
C HIS A 46 6.21 12.98 -6.12
#